data_AF-A0A3S4LGZ7-F1
#
_entry.id   AF-A0A3S4LGZ7-F1
#
_cell.length_a   1.000
_cell.length_b   1.000
_cell.length_c   1.000
_cell.angle_alpha   90.00
_cell.angle_beta   90.00
_cell.angle_gamma   90.00
#
_symmetry.space_group_name_H-M   'P 1'
#
loop_
_entity.id
_entity.type
_entity.pdbx_description
1 polymer ?
#
loop_
_entity_poly.entity_id
_entity_poly.type
_entity_poly.pdbx_seq_one_letter_code
_entity_poly.pdbx_strand_id
1 'polypeptide(L)'
;MAEEDEGFETLMMPMLVLGGAFEDEEGGEDLLTFSDEEVDGYKEELSDALAAVFGYWRAKELAPTTVRREGDKVGRNDACPCGSGKKYKACCGAN
;
A
#
# COMPACT_ATOMS: atom_id res chain seq x y z
N MET A 1 4.32 -5.93 9.10
CA MET A 1 4.13 -5.29 7.77
C MET A 1 3.82 -6.34 6.70
N ALA A 2 3.01 -7.35 7.04
CA ALA A 2 2.58 -8.42 6.13
C ALA A 2 1.20 -8.95 6.56
N GLU A 3 0.38 -8.11 7.19
CA GLU A 3 -0.98 -8.43 7.64
C GLU A 3 -2.05 -7.74 6.78
N GLU A 4 -1.67 -7.02 5.71
CA GLU A 4 -2.56 -6.07 5.04
C GLU A 4 -3.00 -6.44 3.60
N ASP A 5 -2.64 -7.64 3.08
CA ASP A 5 -2.95 -8.00 1.68
C ASP A 5 -3.99 -9.12 1.49
N GLU A 6 -4.37 -9.90 2.52
CA GLU A 6 -5.45 -10.91 2.40
C GLU A 6 -6.80 -10.29 1.96
N GLY A 7 -7.07 -9.06 2.41
CA GLY A 7 -8.26 -8.31 1.99
C GLY A 7 -8.18 -7.80 0.55
N PHE A 8 -6.97 -7.53 0.04
CA PHE A 8 -6.79 -7.00 -1.32
C PHE A 8 -6.97 -8.11 -2.37
N GLU A 9 -6.53 -9.33 -2.08
CA GLU A 9 -6.75 -10.48 -2.96
C GLU A 9 -8.24 -10.73 -3.21
N THR A 10 -9.08 -10.55 -2.18
CA THR A 10 -10.54 -10.65 -2.29
C THR A 10 -11.13 -9.60 -3.25
N LEU A 11 -10.56 -8.38 -3.27
CA LEU A 11 -10.98 -7.32 -4.19
C LEU A 11 -10.62 -7.63 -5.65
N MET A 12 -9.61 -8.48 -5.87
CA MET A 12 -9.19 -8.88 -7.21
C MET A 12 -9.96 -10.09 -7.75
N MET A 13 -10.62 -10.86 -6.87
CA MET A 13 -11.33 -12.09 -7.25
C MET A 13 -12.38 -11.89 -8.37
N PRO A 14 -13.27 -10.87 -8.33
CA PRO A 14 -14.26 -10.70 -9.40
C PRO A 14 -13.61 -10.49 -10.78
N MET A 15 -12.49 -9.77 -10.84
CA MET A 15 -11.76 -9.55 -12.10
C MET A 15 -11.04 -10.82 -12.57
N LEU A 16 -10.42 -11.58 -11.66
CA LEU A 16 -9.69 -12.80 -12.01
C LEU A 16 -10.62 -13.92 -12.49
N VAL A 17 -11.75 -14.10 -11.80
CA VAL A 17 -12.76 -15.09 -12.17
C VAL A 17 -13.39 -14.74 -13.51
N LEU A 18 -13.86 -13.50 -13.69
CA LEU A 18 -14.49 -13.08 -14.96
C LEU A 18 -13.50 -12.94 -16.12
N GLY A 19 -12.21 -12.80 -15.82
CA GLY A 19 -11.13 -12.75 -16.80
C GLY A 19 -10.64 -14.13 -17.25
N GLY A 20 -11.19 -15.23 -16.72
CA GLY A 20 -10.79 -16.59 -17.08
C GLY A 20 -9.44 -17.03 -16.51
N ALA A 21 -8.95 -16.36 -15.46
CA ALA A 21 -7.61 -16.61 -14.92
C ALA A 21 -7.44 -18.00 -14.26
N PHE A 22 -8.53 -18.75 -14.10
CA PHE A 22 -8.56 -20.09 -13.50
C PHE A 22 -8.94 -21.19 -14.49
N GLU A 23 -9.21 -20.83 -15.74
CA GLU A 23 -9.49 -21.76 -16.85
C GLU A 23 -8.15 -22.28 -17.42
N ASP A 24 -8.03 -23.58 -17.65
CA ASP A 24 -6.82 -24.15 -18.27
C ASP A 24 -6.88 -24.04 -19.80
N GLU A 25 -5.88 -23.39 -20.40
CA GLU A 25 -5.82 -23.16 -21.85
C GLU A 25 -5.34 -24.41 -22.63
N GLU A 26 -4.85 -25.47 -21.94
CA GLU A 26 -4.14 -26.61 -22.57
C GLU A 26 -4.63 -28.00 -22.09
N GLY A 27 -5.91 -28.12 -21.71
CA GLY A 27 -6.60 -29.40 -21.50
C GLY A 27 -6.34 -30.12 -20.17
N GLY A 28 -5.87 -29.40 -19.15
CA GLY A 28 -5.87 -29.83 -17.75
C GLY A 28 -7.24 -29.68 -17.07
N GLU A 29 -7.33 -30.07 -15.79
CA GLU A 29 -8.48 -29.71 -14.95
C GLU A 29 -8.42 -28.22 -14.57
N ASP A 30 -9.58 -27.54 -14.57
CA ASP A 30 -9.65 -26.14 -14.14
C ASP A 30 -9.08 -25.97 -12.73
N LEU A 31 -8.30 -24.91 -12.54
CA LEU A 31 -7.65 -24.65 -11.25
C LEU A 31 -8.70 -24.34 -10.16
N LEU A 32 -9.78 -23.68 -10.54
CA LEU A 32 -10.98 -23.45 -9.73
C LEU A 32 -12.20 -23.43 -10.65
N THR A 33 -13.23 -24.20 -10.29
CA THR A 33 -14.54 -24.18 -10.96
C THR A 33 -15.53 -23.38 -10.13
N PHE A 34 -16.19 -22.41 -10.74
CA PHE A 34 -17.24 -21.61 -10.11
C PHE A 34 -18.60 -22.00 -10.69
N SER A 35 -19.63 -22.04 -9.86
CA SER A 35 -21.00 -22.21 -10.33
C SER A 35 -21.50 -20.94 -11.04
N ASP A 36 -22.51 -21.05 -11.91
CA ASP A 36 -23.13 -19.90 -12.57
C ASP A 36 -23.61 -18.82 -11.57
N GLU A 37 -24.13 -19.23 -10.41
CA GLU A 37 -24.60 -18.31 -9.36
C GLU A 37 -23.45 -17.52 -8.72
N GLU A 38 -22.29 -18.15 -8.50
CA GLU A 38 -21.08 -17.47 -8.01
C GLU A 38 -20.52 -16.49 -9.04
N VAL A 39 -20.52 -16.89 -10.32
CA VAL A 39 -20.09 -16.03 -11.43
C VAL A 39 -20.99 -14.81 -11.55
N ASP A 40 -22.30 -14.97 -11.41
CA ASP A 40 -23.24 -13.84 -11.43
C ASP A 40 -23.04 -12.91 -10.23
N GLY A 41 -22.79 -13.44 -9.03
CA GLY A 41 -22.41 -12.62 -7.87
C GLY A 41 -21.17 -11.76 -8.15
N TYR A 42 -20.12 -12.35 -8.73
CA TYR A 42 -18.92 -11.60 -9.11
C TYR A 42 -19.18 -10.53 -10.19
N LYS A 43 -20.12 -10.74 -11.11
CA LYS A 43 -20.52 -9.70 -12.08
C LYS A 43 -21.16 -8.51 -11.39
N GLU A 44 -22.03 -8.77 -10.41
CA GLU A 44 -22.70 -7.71 -9.64
C GLU A 44 -21.71 -6.92 -8.78
N GLU A 45 -20.71 -7.59 -8.20
CA GLU A 45 -19.69 -6.97 -7.34
C GLU A 45 -18.55 -6.29 -8.12
N LEU A 46 -18.41 -6.54 -9.42
CA LEU A 46 -17.26 -6.09 -10.22
C LEU A 46 -17.04 -4.58 -10.16
N SER A 47 -18.10 -3.77 -10.21
CA SER A 47 -17.95 -2.30 -10.19
C SER A 47 -17.38 -1.80 -8.87
N ASP A 48 -17.86 -2.35 -7.75
CA ASP A 48 -17.40 -1.97 -6.41
C ASP A 48 -15.97 -2.47 -6.17
N ALA A 49 -15.65 -3.69 -6.62
CA ALA A 49 -14.31 -4.25 -6.57
C ALA A 49 -13.29 -3.39 -7.33
N LEU A 50 -13.60 -2.98 -8.56
CA LEU A 50 -12.73 -2.08 -9.34
C LEU A 50 -12.54 -0.72 -8.67
N ALA A 51 -13.61 -0.14 -8.12
CA ALA A 51 -13.52 1.13 -7.38
C ALA A 51 -12.65 0.99 -6.12
N ALA A 52 -12.76 -0.13 -5.41
CA ALA A 52 -11.97 -0.43 -4.22
C ALA A 52 -10.49 -0.63 -4.56
N VAL A 53 -10.16 -1.37 -5.62
CA VAL A 53 -8.78 -1.55 -6.11
C VAL A 53 -8.15 -0.21 -6.46
N PHE A 54 -8.87 0.64 -7.21
CA PHE A 54 -8.40 2.00 -7.51
C PHE A 54 -8.19 2.83 -6.23
N GLY A 55 -9.15 2.78 -5.31
CA GLY A 55 -9.08 3.50 -4.03
C GLY A 55 -7.89 3.07 -3.18
N TYR A 56 -7.60 1.77 -3.12
CA TYR A 56 -6.44 1.21 -2.41
C TYR A 56 -5.13 1.81 -2.93
N TRP A 57 -4.90 1.76 -4.25
CA TRP A 57 -3.66 2.28 -4.83
C TRP A 57 -3.54 3.80 -4.66
N ARG A 58 -4.63 4.53 -4.85
CA ARG A 58 -4.66 5.99 -4.64
C ARG A 58 -4.35 6.36 -3.19
N ALA A 59 -4.83 5.59 -2.22
CA ALA A 59 -4.51 5.79 -0.80
C ALA A 59 -3.03 5.50 -0.51
N LYS A 60 -2.48 4.44 -1.12
CA LYS A 60 -1.07 4.05 -0.97
C LYS A 60 -0.12 5.09 -1.55
N GLU A 61 -0.43 5.66 -2.72
CA GLU A 61 0.35 6.73 -3.35
C GLU A 61 0.34 8.03 -2.55
N LEU A 62 -0.78 8.35 -1.89
CA LEU A 62 -0.92 9.56 -1.08
C LEU A 62 -0.51 9.39 0.38
N ALA A 63 -0.12 8.17 0.78
CA ALA A 63 0.32 7.91 2.14
C ALA A 63 1.56 8.77 2.46
N PRO A 64 1.55 9.54 3.56
CA PRO A 64 2.67 10.39 3.91
C PRO A 64 3.91 9.53 4.19
N THR A 65 5.01 9.85 3.52
CA THR A 65 6.28 9.18 3.78
C THR A 65 6.89 9.75 5.07
N THR A 66 7.29 8.85 5.98
CA THR A 66 8.01 9.28 7.18
C THR A 66 9.43 9.66 6.78
N VAL A 67 9.73 10.96 6.82
CA VAL A 67 11.09 11.43 6.54
C VAL A 67 11.96 11.12 7.76
N ARG A 68 12.82 10.12 7.63
CA ARG A 68 13.90 9.89 8.60
C ARG A 68 14.99 10.92 8.34
N ARG A 69 15.38 11.69 9.37
CA ARG A 69 16.56 12.56 9.26
C ARG A 69 17.78 11.69 9.00
N GLU A 70 18.45 11.93 7.87
CA GLU A 70 19.70 11.25 7.48
C GLU A 70 20.91 11.79 8.27
N GLY A 71 20.80 12.99 8.83
CA GLY A 71 21.85 13.62 9.63
C GLY A 71 21.84 13.21 11.11
N ASP A 72 23.00 13.32 11.73
CA ASP A 72 23.15 13.14 13.18
C ASP A 72 22.18 14.03 13.96
N LYS A 73 21.60 13.45 15.01
CA LYS A 73 20.78 14.20 15.95
C LYS A 73 21.70 15.15 16.72
N VAL A 74 21.66 16.44 16.40
CA VAL A 74 22.40 17.44 17.16
C VAL A 74 21.83 17.49 18.59
N GLY A 75 22.68 17.19 19.57
CA GLY A 75 22.30 17.29 20.97
C GLY A 75 22.23 18.75 21.41
N ARG A 76 21.40 19.01 22.42
CA ARG A 76 21.16 20.39 22.92
C ARG A 76 22.45 21.12 23.34
N ASN A 77 23.47 20.40 23.80
CA ASN A 77 24.74 20.97 24.25
C ASN A 77 25.88 20.90 23.21
N ASP A 78 25.67 20.28 22.05
CA ASP A 78 26.70 20.13 21.01
C ASP A 78 26.97 21.46 20.29
N ALA A 79 28.08 21.51 19.55
CA ALA A 79 28.41 22.65 18.70
C ALA A 79 27.30 22.91 17.67
N CYS A 80 26.89 24.16 17.53
CA CYS A 80 25.80 24.51 16.62
C CYS A 80 26.26 24.38 15.16
N PRO A 81 25.52 23.66 14.29
CA PRO A 81 25.93 23.38 12.91
C PRO A 81 25.94 24.61 11.99
N CYS A 82 25.45 25.77 12.46
CA CYS A 82 25.51 27.04 11.72
C CYS A 82 26.90 27.72 11.75
N GLY A 83 27.90 27.13 12.40
CA GLY A 83 29.26 27.66 12.44
C GLY A 83 29.49 28.81 13.42
N SER A 84 28.52 29.10 14.29
CA SER A 84 28.62 30.23 15.25
C SER A 84 29.60 30.00 16.41
N GLY A 85 30.14 28.79 16.57
CA GLY A 85 30.97 28.40 17.71
C GLY A 85 30.22 28.25 19.05
N LYS A 86 28.90 28.47 19.08
CA LYS A 86 28.05 28.36 20.28
C LYS A 86 27.45 26.96 20.42
N LYS A 87 27.03 26.59 21.63
CA LYS A 87 26.22 25.37 21.86
C LYS A 87 24.84 25.51 21.18
N TYR A 88 24.27 24.42 20.65
CA TYR A 88 23.00 24.43 19.92
C TYR A 88 21.87 25.14 20.68
N LYS A 89 21.72 24.86 21.99
CA LYS A 89 20.73 25.51 22.87
C LYS A 89 20.83 27.03 23.03
N ALA A 90 21.98 27.60 22.69
CA ALA A 90 22.25 29.04 22.82
C ALA A 90 22.38 29.71 21.44
N CYS A 91 21.96 29.01 20.37
CA CYS A 91 22.00 29.47 19.00
C CYS A 91 20.74 28.99 18.26
N CYS A 92 20.84 28.11 17.26
CA CYS A 92 19.67 27.67 16.47
C CYS A 92 18.61 26.89 17.27
N GLY A 93 18.96 26.36 18.44
CA GLY A 93 18.04 25.69 19.36
C GLY A 93 17.60 26.57 20.54
N ALA A 94 17.93 27.86 20.54
CA ALA A 94 17.36 28.83 21.45
C ALA A 94 16.02 29.31 20.86
N ASN A 95 14.95 28.58 21.19
CA ASN A 95 13.65 29.24 21.33
C ASN A 95 13.63 30.00 22.65
#